data_AF-A0AAN8HR58-F1
#
_entry.id   AF-A0AAN8HR58-F1
#
_cell.length_a   1.000
_cell.length_b   1.000
_cell.length_c   1.000
_cell.angle_alpha   90.00
_cell.angle_beta   90.00
_cell.angle_gamma   90.00
#
_symmetry.space_group_name_H-M   'P 1'
#
loop_
_entity.id
_entity.type
_entity.pdbx_description
1 polymer ?
#
loop_
_entity_poly.entity_id
_entity_poly.type
_entity_poly.pdbx_seq_one_letter_code
_entity_poly.pdbx_strand_id
1 'polypeptide(L)'
;MQDVLETLAKNGILDSAETQSIFHNQPAPGTEIPVDWHDSLDMNILNNFEEGEYVGYSTNNKYIYAVIVEELPGQSGPYSYRYKIEIGEDEPIEVSCLDLYQFKRQKKPEPKGSSAASTSADTSCMDMVPLEGAVPHSSKPSTTSSSSTRSSPASLEEAKMEIDKCLKEIWTLPEEEKHKAIKRLYLRWHPDKNLDCIPLATEAFKYLQNQIAELTKGKGKGQNTGSSYSSGRSDFRNFYDEWNQEARHHRNARDGFSRSNRSYNFWEHNKNVPRPNKEEAQRWRRQARCDLDAAYKDVSGASTEWCLFKVHQAVEKSLTAAKYKRDGQHPTSSSILSLAAEVSLYNLKLRVLPQIVRNLKALGVDDKKTQYPNCHPFPHIPNEQFKPENELLALESASELLSLVEEYVN
;
A
#
# COMPACT_ATOMS: atom_id res chain seq x y z
N MET A 1 -11.51 2.28 43.66
CA MET A 1 -11.14 2.39 42.23
C MET A 1 -9.77 3.06 42.05
N GLN A 2 -9.43 4.11 42.81
CA GLN A 2 -8.10 4.75 42.75
C GLN A 2 -6.94 3.79 43.09
N ASP A 3 -7.09 2.98 44.14
CA ASP A 3 -6.05 2.03 44.59
C ASP A 3 -5.72 0.94 43.56
N VAL A 4 -6.69 0.58 42.71
CA VAL A 4 -6.48 -0.41 41.64
C VAL A 4 -5.59 0.18 40.54
N LEU A 5 -5.79 1.46 40.20
CA LEU A 5 -5.00 2.17 39.19
C LEU A 5 -3.55 2.40 39.65
N GLU A 6 -3.33 2.75 40.93
CA GLU A 6 -1.97 2.86 41.49
C GLU A 6 -1.23 1.52 41.54
N THR A 7 -1.96 0.43 41.80
CA THR A 7 -1.38 -0.92 41.85
C THR A 7 -0.99 -1.42 40.46
N LEU A 8 -1.76 -1.09 39.41
CA LEU A 8 -1.44 -1.44 38.02
C LEU A 8 -0.21 -0.69 37.51
N ALA A 9 -0.09 0.61 37.82
CA ALA A 9 1.07 1.43 37.46
C ALA A 9 2.37 0.94 38.13
N LYS A 10 2.30 0.49 39.39
CA LYS A 10 3.46 -0.08 40.11
C LYS A 10 3.98 -1.39 39.53
N ASN A 11 3.14 -2.14 38.80
CA ASN A 11 3.49 -3.43 38.21
C ASN A 11 3.86 -3.34 36.71
N GLY A 12 3.99 -2.13 36.15
CA GLY A 12 4.35 -1.95 34.75
C GLY A 12 3.29 -2.44 33.75
N ILE A 13 2.04 -2.61 34.21
CA ILE A 13 0.91 -2.95 33.35
C ILE A 13 0.34 -1.63 32.85
N LEU A 14 0.81 -1.21 31.67
CA LEU A 14 0.33 0.00 30.98
C LEU A 14 -1.11 -0.20 30.53
N ASP A 15 -1.96 0.72 30.96
CA ASP A 15 -3.36 0.80 30.59
C ASP A 15 -3.50 1.08 29.08
N SER A 16 -4.51 0.46 28.48
CA SER A 16 -4.91 0.44 27.06
C SER A 16 -5.01 1.82 26.37
N ALA A 17 -4.97 2.91 27.15
CA ALA A 17 -5.13 4.28 26.70
C ALA A 17 -3.95 4.81 25.86
N GLU A 18 -2.71 4.30 26.02
CA GLU A 18 -1.60 4.75 25.18
C GLU A 18 -1.69 4.23 23.73
N THR A 19 -2.41 3.13 23.50
CA THR A 19 -2.74 2.69 22.14
C THR A 19 -3.60 3.73 21.41
N GLN A 20 -4.46 4.45 22.12
CA GLN A 20 -5.36 5.46 21.54
C GLN A 20 -4.61 6.72 21.07
N SER A 21 -3.42 7.01 21.65
CA SER A 21 -2.62 8.19 21.33
C SER A 21 -2.16 8.26 19.86
N ILE A 22 -1.99 7.12 19.18
CA ILE A 22 -1.51 7.07 17.79
C ILE A 22 -2.69 7.20 16.80
N PHE A 23 -3.90 6.82 17.21
CA PHE A 23 -5.10 6.86 16.37
C PHE A 23 -5.80 8.22 16.33
N HIS A 24 -5.48 9.16 17.25
CA HIS A 24 -6.23 10.42 17.39
C HIS A 24 -6.19 11.37 16.18
N ASN A 25 -5.33 11.11 15.19
CA ASN A 25 -5.21 11.95 13.99
C ASN A 25 -5.54 11.18 12.69
N GLN A 26 -6.09 9.97 12.77
CA GLN A 26 -6.65 9.27 11.61
C GLN A 26 -8.13 9.66 11.51
N PRO A 27 -8.67 9.97 10.30
CA PRO A 27 -10.12 10.05 10.15
C PRO A 27 -10.75 8.76 10.68
N ALA A 28 -11.87 8.85 11.40
CA ALA A 28 -12.52 7.65 11.88
C ALA A 28 -13.25 6.96 10.71
N PRO A 29 -13.18 5.62 10.58
CA PRO A 29 -14.05 4.91 9.65
C PRO A 29 -15.51 5.27 9.89
N GLY A 30 -16.30 5.34 8.81
CA GLY A 30 -17.70 5.80 8.84
C GLY A 30 -17.90 7.31 8.68
N THR A 31 -16.85 8.12 8.88
CA THR A 31 -16.95 9.57 8.69
C THR A 31 -16.95 9.97 7.21
N GLU A 32 -17.67 11.04 6.88
CA GLU A 32 -17.74 11.56 5.51
C GLU A 32 -16.40 12.11 5.05
N ILE A 33 -15.97 11.70 3.84
CA ILE A 33 -14.77 12.21 3.19
C ILE A 33 -15.04 13.65 2.77
N PRO A 34 -14.23 14.62 3.26
CA PRO A 34 -14.37 16.00 2.86
C PRO A 34 -14.35 16.15 1.34
N VAL A 35 -15.20 17.03 0.81
CA VAL A 35 -15.35 17.28 -0.63
C VAL A 35 -14.03 17.60 -1.30
N ASP A 36 -13.13 18.28 -0.59
CA ASP A 36 -11.78 18.60 -1.05
C ASP A 36 -11.00 17.36 -1.48
N TRP A 37 -11.22 16.20 -0.84
CA TRP A 37 -10.56 14.94 -1.15
C TRP A 37 -11.27 14.09 -2.20
N HIS A 38 -12.43 14.47 -2.72
CA HIS A 38 -13.14 13.64 -3.71
C HIS A 38 -12.34 13.46 -5.01
N ASP A 39 -11.49 14.43 -5.39
CA ASP A 39 -10.63 14.24 -6.55
C ASP A 39 -9.48 13.24 -6.33
N SER A 40 -9.09 13.01 -5.07
CA SER A 40 -8.04 12.05 -4.74
C SER A 40 -8.55 10.61 -4.76
N LEU A 41 -9.86 10.37 -4.82
CA LEU A 41 -10.43 9.04 -5.07
C LEU A 41 -10.11 8.59 -6.51
N ASP A 42 -9.49 7.42 -6.61
CA ASP A 42 -9.15 6.78 -7.88
C ASP A 42 -10.38 6.06 -8.45
N MET A 43 -10.78 6.52 -9.64
CA MET A 43 -11.93 6.01 -10.39
C MET A 43 -11.60 4.72 -11.14
N ASN A 44 -10.38 4.20 -11.06
CA ASN A 44 -10.07 2.92 -11.68
C ASN A 44 -10.92 1.80 -11.05
N ILE A 45 -11.60 1.04 -11.91
CA ILE A 45 -12.51 -0.05 -11.51
C ILE A 45 -11.72 -1.31 -11.14
N LEU A 46 -10.47 -1.40 -11.62
CA LEU A 46 -9.58 -2.53 -11.41
C LEU A 46 -8.62 -2.30 -10.24
N ASN A 47 -9.04 -1.47 -9.27
CA ASN A 47 -8.32 -1.31 -8.01
C ASN A 47 -8.38 -2.63 -7.24
N ASN A 48 -7.23 -3.07 -6.74
CA ASN A 48 -7.11 -4.21 -5.84
C ASN A 48 -6.88 -3.66 -4.45
N PHE A 49 -7.64 -4.14 -3.48
CA PHE A 49 -7.59 -3.65 -2.11
C PHE A 49 -6.85 -4.64 -1.22
N GLU A 50 -6.08 -4.12 -0.28
CA GLU A 50 -5.36 -4.94 0.69
C GLU A 50 -6.03 -4.88 2.08
N GLU A 51 -6.00 -5.96 2.84
CA GLU A 51 -6.41 -5.95 4.24
C GLU A 51 -5.63 -4.88 5.03
N GLY A 52 -6.37 -4.09 5.81
CA GLY A 52 -5.90 -2.91 6.53
C GLY A 52 -5.80 -1.64 5.66
N GLU A 53 -6.08 -1.70 4.35
CA GLU A 53 -6.03 -0.51 3.49
C GLU A 53 -7.21 0.43 3.78
N TYR A 54 -6.87 1.72 3.85
CA TYR A 54 -7.85 2.79 4.03
C TYR A 54 -8.41 3.24 2.69
N VAL A 55 -9.73 3.21 2.57
CA VAL A 55 -10.44 3.40 1.29
C VAL A 55 -11.61 4.37 1.46
N GLY A 56 -12.09 4.91 0.34
CA GLY A 56 -13.39 5.56 0.27
C GLY A 56 -14.47 4.54 -0.09
N TYR A 57 -15.55 4.52 0.67
CA TYR A 57 -16.74 3.74 0.39
C TYR A 57 -17.88 4.68 -0.05
N SER A 58 -18.46 4.39 -1.22
CA SER A 58 -19.57 5.16 -1.78
C SER A 58 -20.90 4.64 -1.24
N THR A 59 -21.64 5.52 -0.57
CA THR A 59 -22.98 5.24 -0.04
C THR A 59 -23.88 6.45 -0.25
N ASN A 60 -25.08 6.24 -0.82
CA ASN A 60 -26.14 7.26 -0.93
C ASN A 60 -25.64 8.67 -1.35
N ASN A 61 -24.88 8.74 -2.45
CA ASN A 61 -24.28 9.96 -3.03
C ASN A 61 -23.20 10.65 -2.18
N LYS A 62 -22.62 9.95 -1.21
CA LYS A 62 -21.50 10.41 -0.39
C LYS A 62 -20.37 9.40 -0.43
N TYR A 63 -19.17 9.89 -0.14
CA TYR A 63 -18.01 9.04 0.10
C TYR A 63 -17.70 9.08 1.60
N ILE A 64 -17.64 7.93 2.25
CA ILE A 64 -17.23 7.80 3.65
C ILE A 64 -15.92 7.03 3.74
N TYR A 65 -15.14 7.26 4.79
CA TYR A 65 -13.93 6.49 5.01
C TYR A 65 -14.26 5.07 5.49
N ALA A 66 -13.50 4.08 5.05
CA ALA A 66 -13.62 2.70 5.48
C ALA A 66 -12.25 2.01 5.51
N VAL A 67 -12.17 0.89 6.25
CA VAL A 67 -10.98 0.03 6.28
C VAL A 67 -11.34 -1.35 5.74
N ILE A 68 -10.49 -1.89 4.87
CA ILE A 68 -10.65 -3.26 4.38
C ILE A 68 -10.30 -4.24 5.50
N VAL A 69 -11.25 -5.08 5.88
CA VAL A 69 -11.05 -6.11 6.91
C VAL A 69 -10.68 -7.45 6.27
N GLU A 70 -11.38 -7.84 5.21
CA GLU A 70 -11.22 -9.14 4.57
C GLU A 70 -11.56 -9.04 3.07
N GLU A 71 -10.76 -9.71 2.23
CA GLU A 71 -11.06 -9.89 0.81
C GLU A 71 -11.90 -11.16 0.59
N LEU A 72 -13.03 -11.03 -0.10
CA LEU A 72 -13.90 -12.15 -0.44
C LEU A 72 -13.83 -12.42 -1.95
N PRO A 73 -13.42 -13.63 -2.38
CA PRO A 73 -13.25 -13.94 -3.79
C PRO A 73 -14.59 -13.88 -4.54
N GLY A 74 -14.57 -13.20 -5.69
CA GLY A 74 -15.72 -13.10 -6.57
C GLY A 74 -15.98 -14.35 -7.41
N GLN A 75 -17.25 -14.62 -7.73
CA GLN A 75 -17.64 -15.81 -8.50
C GLN A 75 -17.42 -15.68 -10.03
N SER A 76 -17.28 -14.47 -10.57
CA SER A 76 -17.31 -14.22 -12.02
C SER A 76 -16.47 -13.00 -12.46
N GLY A 77 -15.17 -13.05 -12.20
CA GLY A 77 -14.20 -12.04 -12.68
C GLY A 77 -13.98 -10.86 -11.73
N PRO A 78 -13.14 -9.88 -12.12
CA PRO A 78 -12.62 -8.85 -11.22
C PRO A 78 -13.69 -7.93 -10.62
N TYR A 79 -14.82 -7.72 -11.30
CA TYR A 79 -15.91 -6.86 -10.80
C TYR A 79 -16.89 -7.57 -9.87
N SER A 80 -16.70 -8.87 -9.64
CA SER A 80 -17.52 -9.66 -8.71
C SER A 80 -16.90 -9.80 -7.33
N TYR A 81 -15.70 -9.24 -7.12
CA TYR A 81 -15.02 -9.26 -5.83
C TYR A 81 -15.82 -8.46 -4.81
N ARG A 82 -15.86 -8.99 -3.60
CA ARG A 82 -16.53 -8.36 -2.46
C ARG A 82 -15.52 -8.22 -1.33
N TYR A 83 -15.79 -7.29 -0.44
CA TYR A 83 -14.90 -7.01 0.68
C TYR A 83 -15.74 -6.81 1.93
N LYS A 84 -15.23 -7.27 3.07
CA LYS A 84 -15.73 -6.80 4.35
C LYS A 84 -15.02 -5.52 4.72
N ILE A 85 -15.78 -4.50 5.08
CA ILE A 85 -15.25 -3.20 5.48
C ILE A 85 -15.72 -2.82 6.86
N GLU A 86 -14.83 -2.18 7.61
CA GLU A 86 -15.14 -1.53 8.88
C GLU A 86 -15.46 -0.06 8.61
N ILE A 87 -16.64 0.37 9.07
CA ILE A 87 -17.13 1.76 8.98
C ILE A 87 -17.40 2.36 10.37
N GLY A 88 -16.77 1.82 11.42
CA GLY A 88 -16.96 2.28 12.80
C GLY A 88 -18.23 1.75 13.49
N GLU A 89 -18.92 0.79 12.86
CA GLU A 89 -20.00 -0.01 13.46
C GLU A 89 -19.42 -1.30 14.10
N ASP A 90 -20.21 -1.96 14.96
CA ASP A 90 -19.77 -3.14 15.72
C ASP A 90 -19.43 -4.35 14.82
N GLU A 91 -20.07 -4.47 13.64
CA GLU A 91 -19.84 -5.57 12.70
C GLU A 91 -19.40 -5.05 11.32
N PRO A 92 -18.36 -5.65 10.71
CA PRO A 92 -17.97 -5.34 9.34
C PRO A 92 -19.08 -5.65 8.34
N ILE A 93 -19.29 -4.76 7.36
CA ILE A 93 -20.31 -4.93 6.32
C ILE A 93 -19.69 -5.44 5.03
N GLU A 94 -20.43 -6.26 4.28
CA GLU A 94 -20.01 -6.79 2.99
C GLU A 94 -20.43 -5.89 1.83
N VAL A 95 -19.48 -5.43 1.03
CA VAL A 95 -19.71 -4.48 -0.08
C VAL A 95 -19.06 -4.94 -1.39
N SER A 96 -19.58 -4.43 -2.51
CA SER A 96 -19.02 -4.67 -3.84
C SER A 96 -17.73 -3.87 -4.03
N CYS A 97 -16.77 -4.41 -4.77
CA CYS A 97 -15.57 -3.68 -5.16
C CYS A 97 -15.88 -2.39 -5.95
N LEU A 98 -17.05 -2.34 -6.62
CA LEU A 98 -17.50 -1.17 -7.39
C LEU A 98 -17.83 0.04 -6.51
N ASP A 99 -18.15 -0.19 -5.23
CA ASP A 99 -18.47 0.84 -4.26
C ASP A 99 -17.22 1.36 -3.51
N LEU A 100 -16.05 0.75 -3.72
CA LEU A 100 -14.80 1.05 -3.00
C LEU A 100 -13.78 1.81 -3.85
N TYR A 101 -13.08 2.78 -3.29
CA TYR A 101 -12.18 3.69 -4.00
C TYR A 101 -10.85 3.82 -3.25
N GLN A 102 -9.74 3.60 -3.95
CA GLN A 102 -8.41 3.88 -3.40
C GLN A 102 -8.12 5.37 -3.49
N PHE A 103 -7.30 5.89 -2.59
CA PHE A 103 -6.75 7.24 -2.76
C PHE A 103 -5.54 7.20 -3.70
N LYS A 104 -5.56 8.03 -4.75
CA LYS A 104 -4.51 8.19 -5.75
C LYS A 104 -3.15 8.33 -5.06
N ARG A 105 -2.21 7.45 -5.43
CA ARG A 105 -0.82 7.52 -4.98
C ARG A 105 -0.07 8.43 -5.96
N GLN A 106 0.52 9.52 -5.48
CA GLN A 106 1.39 10.33 -6.35
C GLN A 106 2.66 9.53 -6.64
N LYS A 107 3.04 9.47 -7.92
CA LYS A 107 4.40 9.06 -8.31
C LYS A 107 5.33 10.17 -7.82
N LYS A 108 6.37 9.82 -7.06
CA LYS A 108 7.49 10.75 -6.87
C LYS A 108 7.95 11.17 -8.27
N PRO A 109 8.14 12.47 -8.54
CA PRO A 109 8.76 12.86 -9.80
C PRO A 109 10.08 12.10 -9.87
N GLU A 110 10.25 11.30 -10.94
CA GLU A 110 11.56 10.78 -11.29
C GLU A 110 12.52 11.98 -11.26
N PRO A 111 13.71 11.86 -10.65
CA PRO A 111 14.69 12.92 -10.73
C PRO A 111 15.00 13.12 -12.21
N LYS A 112 14.39 14.16 -12.80
CA LYS A 112 14.80 14.65 -14.11
C LYS A 112 16.28 14.92 -13.96
N GLY A 113 17.11 14.15 -14.67
CA GLY A 113 18.54 14.40 -14.75
C GLY A 113 18.75 15.80 -15.29
N SER A 114 18.85 16.78 -14.40
CA SER A 114 19.18 18.14 -14.74
C SER A 114 20.66 18.32 -14.47
N SER A 115 21.41 18.23 -15.56
CA SER A 115 22.68 18.93 -15.73
C SER A 115 22.53 20.39 -15.27
N ALA A 116 23.04 20.70 -14.08
CA ALA A 116 23.41 22.05 -13.70
C ALA A 116 24.42 21.95 -12.56
N ALA A 117 25.65 22.37 -12.84
CA ALA A 117 26.74 22.45 -11.89
C ALA A 117 26.35 23.34 -10.69
N SER A 118 26.60 22.84 -9.48
CA SER A 118 26.76 23.67 -8.29
C SER A 118 27.64 22.92 -7.29
N THR A 119 28.88 23.39 -7.24
CA THR A 119 29.96 23.12 -6.29
C THR A 119 29.53 23.20 -4.82
N SER A 120 29.80 22.15 -4.04
CA SER A 120 30.51 22.20 -2.76
C SER A 120 30.61 20.79 -2.14
N ALA A 121 31.72 20.58 -1.44
CA ALA A 121 32.36 19.29 -1.20
C ALA A 121 31.83 18.52 0.03
N ASP A 122 32.33 17.28 0.10
CA ASP A 122 32.40 16.37 1.26
C ASP A 122 31.18 15.49 1.55
N THR A 123 31.16 14.29 0.95
CA THR A 123 31.59 13.05 1.62
C THR A 123 31.75 11.94 0.55
N SER A 124 32.96 11.42 0.41
CA SER A 124 33.37 10.40 -0.56
C SER A 124 32.55 9.11 -0.43
N CYS A 125 31.79 8.76 -1.47
CA CYS A 125 31.44 7.37 -1.77
C CYS A 125 32.27 6.90 -2.97
N MET A 126 32.85 5.72 -2.86
CA MET A 126 33.73 5.15 -3.89
C MET A 126 32.95 4.92 -5.19
N ASP A 127 33.44 5.53 -6.27
CA ASP A 127 32.92 5.40 -7.63
C ASP A 127 33.43 4.08 -8.23
N MET A 128 32.53 3.20 -8.69
CA MET A 128 32.90 1.93 -9.33
C MET A 128 33.06 2.13 -10.83
N VAL A 129 34.29 1.97 -11.32
CA VAL A 129 34.62 1.97 -12.75
C VAL A 129 34.11 0.67 -13.40
N PRO A 130 33.31 0.73 -14.48
CA PRO A 130 32.92 -0.47 -15.22
C PRO A 130 34.12 -1.08 -15.95
N LEU A 131 34.34 -2.39 -15.76
CA LEU A 131 35.30 -3.15 -16.55
C LEU A 131 34.79 -3.28 -17.99
N GLU A 132 35.56 -2.79 -18.98
CA GLU A 132 35.29 -3.01 -20.40
C GLU A 132 35.37 -4.51 -20.73
N GLY A 133 34.29 -5.08 -21.29
CA GLY A 133 34.34 -6.42 -21.89
C GLY A 133 33.09 -7.31 -21.83
N ALA A 134 31.96 -6.87 -21.27
CA ALA A 134 30.74 -7.69 -21.26
C ALA A 134 29.76 -7.29 -22.39
N VAL A 135 29.59 -8.21 -23.34
CA VAL A 135 28.69 -8.12 -24.50
C VAL A 135 27.22 -8.01 -24.04
N PRO A 136 26.38 -7.14 -24.64
CA PRO A 136 25.03 -6.89 -24.16
C PRO A 136 24.08 -8.01 -24.62
N HIS A 137 23.74 -8.92 -23.70
CA HIS A 137 22.59 -9.80 -23.90
C HIS A 137 21.30 -9.02 -23.61
N SER A 138 20.61 -8.68 -24.70
CA SER A 138 19.21 -8.29 -24.83
C SER A 138 18.34 -8.60 -23.59
N SER A 139 18.10 -7.57 -22.78
CA SER A 139 17.03 -7.58 -21.79
C SER A 139 15.72 -7.23 -22.52
N LYS A 140 14.97 -8.27 -22.89
CA LYS A 140 13.54 -8.12 -23.18
C LYS A 140 12.85 -7.51 -21.95
N PRO A 141 11.91 -6.56 -22.09
CA PRO A 141 11.15 -6.06 -20.96
C PRO A 141 10.28 -7.21 -20.44
N SER A 142 10.58 -7.66 -19.23
CA SER A 142 9.73 -8.58 -18.48
C SER A 142 8.44 -7.84 -18.14
N THR A 143 7.37 -8.15 -18.86
CA THR A 143 6.00 -7.81 -18.50
C THR A 143 5.62 -8.63 -17.28
N THR A 144 5.80 -8.07 -16.07
CA THR A 144 5.13 -8.44 -14.80
C THR A 144 5.71 -7.62 -13.65
N SER A 145 5.41 -6.31 -13.65
CA SER A 145 5.61 -5.44 -12.49
C SER A 145 4.25 -4.89 -12.12
N SER A 146 3.56 -5.50 -11.15
CA SER A 146 2.15 -5.21 -10.85
C SER A 146 1.87 -4.80 -9.40
N SER A 147 2.59 -3.83 -8.84
CA SER A 147 2.10 -3.02 -7.71
C SER A 147 2.34 -1.51 -7.81
N SER A 148 2.93 -1.03 -8.89
CA SER A 148 2.96 0.40 -9.15
C SER A 148 1.66 0.75 -9.87
N THR A 149 0.69 1.36 -9.17
CA THR A 149 -0.54 2.02 -9.69
C THR A 149 -0.64 1.94 -11.21
N ARG A 150 -1.50 1.06 -11.76
CA ARG A 150 -1.64 0.86 -13.21
C ARG A 150 -1.65 2.22 -13.90
N SER A 151 -0.52 2.52 -14.56
CA SER A 151 -0.20 3.85 -15.06
C SER A 151 -1.29 4.31 -16.00
N SER A 152 -1.57 5.62 -16.05
CA SER A 152 -2.31 6.20 -17.16
C SER A 152 -1.72 5.69 -18.49
N PRO A 153 -2.55 5.37 -19.48
CA PRO A 153 -2.10 4.77 -20.73
C PRO A 153 -1.08 5.67 -21.42
N ALA A 154 -0.07 5.07 -22.03
CA ALA A 154 0.98 5.82 -22.72
C ALA A 154 0.52 6.30 -24.11
N SER A 155 -0.54 5.68 -24.66
CA SER A 155 -1.08 6.00 -26.00
C SER A 155 -2.61 5.94 -26.07
N LEU A 156 -3.17 6.51 -27.13
CA LEU A 156 -4.62 6.49 -27.40
C LEU A 156 -5.12 5.08 -27.73
N GLU A 157 -4.30 4.27 -28.38
CA GLU A 157 -4.60 2.90 -28.76
C GLU A 157 -4.71 2.01 -27.52
N GLU A 158 -3.79 2.14 -26.57
CA GLU A 158 -3.86 1.47 -25.26
C GLU A 158 -5.12 1.88 -24.50
N ALA A 159 -5.45 3.18 -24.50
CA ALA A 159 -6.66 3.69 -23.87
C ALA A 159 -7.94 3.06 -24.44
N LYS A 160 -8.03 2.97 -25.77
CA LYS A 160 -9.18 2.33 -26.46
C LYS A 160 -9.28 0.85 -26.11
N MET A 161 -8.17 0.12 -26.13
CA MET A 161 -8.14 -1.29 -25.76
C MET A 161 -8.59 -1.53 -24.32
N GLU A 162 -8.14 -0.68 -23.39
CA GLU A 162 -8.57 -0.74 -21.98
C GLU A 162 -10.07 -0.48 -21.84
N ILE A 163 -10.59 0.55 -22.53
CA ILE A 163 -12.02 0.87 -22.57
C ILE A 163 -12.83 -0.33 -23.07
N ASP A 164 -12.44 -0.92 -24.21
CA ASP A 164 -13.17 -2.05 -24.81
C ASP A 164 -13.17 -3.28 -23.90
N LYS A 165 -12.02 -3.58 -23.28
CA LYS A 165 -11.90 -4.67 -22.33
C LYS A 165 -12.82 -4.45 -21.12
N CYS A 166 -12.79 -3.26 -20.53
CA CYS A 166 -13.64 -2.92 -19.39
C CYS A 166 -15.12 -3.01 -19.76
N LEU A 167 -15.53 -2.41 -20.88
CA LEU A 167 -16.92 -2.44 -21.32
C LEU A 167 -17.43 -3.86 -21.56
N LYS A 168 -16.62 -4.73 -22.18
CA LYS A 168 -17.00 -6.14 -22.42
C LYS A 168 -17.32 -6.87 -21.13
N GLU A 169 -16.50 -6.68 -20.11
CA GLU A 169 -16.68 -7.31 -18.79
C GLU A 169 -17.82 -6.64 -18.01
N ILE A 170 -17.95 -5.30 -18.03
CA ILE A 170 -19.04 -4.57 -17.35
C ILE A 170 -20.41 -4.96 -17.91
N TRP A 171 -20.50 -5.22 -19.22
CA TRP A 171 -21.79 -5.53 -19.86
C TRP A 171 -22.38 -6.88 -19.44
N THR A 172 -21.60 -7.76 -18.81
CA THR A 172 -22.08 -9.04 -18.27
C THR A 172 -22.74 -8.89 -16.89
N LEU A 173 -22.56 -7.73 -16.24
CA LEU A 173 -23.08 -7.47 -14.90
C LEU A 173 -24.60 -7.24 -14.88
N PRO A 174 -25.27 -7.48 -13.72
CA PRO A 174 -26.64 -7.03 -13.47
C PRO A 174 -26.79 -5.51 -13.65
N GLU A 175 -27.99 -5.02 -13.93
CA GLU A 175 -28.22 -3.60 -14.28
C GLU A 175 -27.73 -2.61 -13.22
N GLU A 176 -27.90 -2.92 -11.92
CA GLU A 176 -27.44 -2.04 -10.83
C GLU A 176 -25.91 -1.90 -10.78
N GLU A 177 -25.19 -3.03 -10.74
CA GLU A 177 -23.73 -3.05 -10.73
C GLU A 177 -23.14 -2.54 -12.05
N LYS A 178 -23.81 -2.81 -13.18
CA LYS A 178 -23.45 -2.26 -14.49
C LYS A 178 -23.53 -0.74 -14.49
N HIS A 179 -24.59 -0.16 -13.91
CA HIS A 179 -24.72 1.28 -13.82
C HIS A 179 -23.56 1.92 -13.03
N LYS A 180 -23.25 1.36 -11.85
CA LYS A 180 -22.11 1.80 -11.03
C LYS A 180 -20.79 1.71 -11.79
N ALA A 181 -20.53 0.58 -12.46
CA ALA A 181 -19.30 0.36 -13.19
C ALA A 181 -19.17 1.28 -14.41
N ILE A 182 -20.25 1.53 -15.17
CA ILE A 182 -20.24 2.50 -16.28
C ILE A 182 -20.02 3.92 -15.77
N LYS A 183 -20.69 4.35 -14.69
CA LYS A 183 -20.44 5.65 -14.05
C LYS A 183 -18.96 5.80 -13.69
N ARG A 184 -18.39 4.78 -13.07
CA ARG A 184 -16.99 4.78 -12.64
C ARG A 184 -16.02 4.83 -13.82
N LEU A 185 -16.27 4.07 -14.88
CA LEU A 185 -15.47 4.12 -16.12
C LEU A 185 -15.55 5.51 -16.77
N TYR A 186 -16.75 6.08 -16.79
CA TYR A 186 -17.00 7.42 -17.32
C TYR A 186 -16.18 8.48 -16.59
N LEU A 187 -16.23 8.49 -15.25
CA LEU A 187 -15.45 9.42 -14.43
C LEU A 187 -13.94 9.17 -14.55
N ARG A 188 -13.49 7.93 -14.71
CA ARG A 188 -12.07 7.58 -14.91
C ARG A 188 -11.47 8.26 -16.15
N TRP A 189 -12.22 8.33 -17.24
CA TRP A 189 -11.78 8.90 -18.51
C TRP A 189 -12.19 10.35 -18.72
N HIS A 190 -12.99 10.92 -17.82
CA HIS A 190 -13.44 12.30 -17.95
C HIS A 190 -12.25 13.29 -17.96
N PRO A 191 -12.19 14.29 -18.86
CA PRO A 191 -11.07 15.23 -18.96
C PRO A 191 -10.77 15.99 -17.66
N ASP A 192 -11.79 16.40 -16.90
CA ASP A 192 -11.60 17.10 -15.61
C ASP A 192 -10.90 16.26 -14.53
N LYS A 193 -10.89 14.93 -14.67
CA LYS A 193 -10.21 14.00 -13.75
C LYS A 193 -8.77 13.68 -14.17
N ASN A 194 -8.36 14.07 -15.39
CA ASN A 194 -7.08 13.71 -16.03
C ASN A 194 -6.38 14.96 -16.62
N LEU A 195 -5.98 15.88 -15.74
CA LEU A 195 -5.45 17.19 -16.15
C LEU A 195 -3.99 17.16 -16.59
N ASP A 196 -3.27 16.11 -16.22
CA ASP A 196 -1.94 15.80 -16.69
C ASP A 196 -1.90 15.41 -18.17
N CYS A 197 -3.01 14.91 -18.72
CA CYS A 197 -3.09 14.42 -20.11
C CYS A 197 -4.42 14.74 -20.81
N ILE A 198 -4.88 16.00 -20.72
CA ILE A 198 -6.17 16.46 -21.27
C ILE A 198 -6.44 16.03 -22.73
N PRO A 199 -5.51 16.14 -23.70
CA PRO A 199 -5.79 15.77 -25.09
C PRO A 199 -6.10 14.28 -25.24
N LEU A 200 -5.32 13.42 -24.58
CA LEU A 200 -5.50 11.98 -24.58
C LEU A 200 -6.84 11.61 -23.93
N ALA A 201 -7.11 12.18 -22.74
CA ALA A 201 -8.35 11.94 -22.01
C ALA A 201 -9.58 12.34 -22.81
N THR A 202 -9.52 13.48 -23.52
CA THR A 202 -10.63 13.97 -24.35
C THR A 202 -10.97 13.01 -25.50
N GLU A 203 -9.96 12.51 -26.21
CA GLU A 203 -10.17 11.57 -27.32
C GLU A 203 -10.62 10.18 -26.81
N ALA A 204 -10.03 9.69 -25.73
CA ALA A 204 -10.45 8.44 -25.09
C ALA A 204 -11.89 8.54 -24.56
N PHE A 205 -12.27 9.68 -23.98
CA PHE A 205 -13.62 9.92 -23.47
C PHE A 205 -14.67 9.95 -24.58
N LYS A 206 -14.40 10.63 -25.71
CA LYS A 206 -15.27 10.58 -26.89
C LYS A 206 -15.46 9.15 -27.38
N TYR A 207 -14.37 8.39 -27.44
CA TYR A 207 -14.42 6.98 -27.84
C TYR A 207 -15.30 6.16 -26.89
N LEU A 208 -15.12 6.30 -25.58
CA LEU A 208 -15.93 5.66 -24.54
C LEU A 208 -17.43 5.96 -24.73
N GLN A 209 -17.80 7.23 -24.91
CA GLN A 209 -19.20 7.63 -25.10
C GLN A 209 -19.82 6.98 -26.34
N ASN A 210 -19.06 6.90 -27.45
CA ASN A 210 -19.51 6.24 -28.67
C ASN A 210 -19.71 4.73 -28.47
N GLN A 211 -18.78 4.05 -27.79
CA GLN A 211 -18.90 2.61 -27.51
C GLN A 211 -20.12 2.30 -26.62
N ILE A 212 -20.35 3.10 -25.58
CA ILE A 212 -21.55 2.96 -24.73
C ILE A 212 -22.82 3.12 -25.57
N ALA A 213 -22.86 4.11 -26.47
CA ALA A 213 -24.02 4.33 -27.33
C ALA A 213 -24.26 3.16 -28.30
N GLU A 214 -23.21 2.63 -28.92
CA GLU A 214 -23.31 1.49 -29.84
C GLU A 214 -23.75 0.20 -29.12
N LEU A 215 -23.21 -0.09 -27.93
CA LEU A 215 -23.64 -1.24 -27.12
C LEU A 215 -25.08 -1.12 -26.65
N THR A 216 -25.53 0.11 -26.35
CA THR A 216 -26.92 0.39 -25.97
C THR A 216 -27.86 0.17 -27.17
N LYS A 217 -27.48 0.58 -28.38
CA LYS A 217 -28.28 0.38 -29.61
C LYS A 217 -28.25 -1.06 -30.14
N GLY A 218 -27.09 -1.73 -30.11
CA GLY A 218 -26.82 -3.00 -30.81
C GLY A 218 -27.67 -4.19 -30.38
N LYS A 219 -28.24 -4.16 -29.16
CA LYS A 219 -29.15 -5.21 -28.67
C LYS A 219 -30.56 -5.16 -29.28
N GLY A 220 -30.88 -4.15 -30.10
CA GLY A 220 -32.17 -4.04 -30.81
C GLY A 220 -32.27 -4.79 -32.14
N LYS A 221 -31.20 -5.47 -32.59
CA LYS A 221 -31.17 -6.18 -33.89
C LYS A 221 -31.27 -7.71 -33.80
N GLY A 222 -31.43 -8.28 -32.60
CA GLY A 222 -31.59 -9.72 -32.41
C GLY A 222 -32.96 -10.04 -31.80
N GLN A 223 -33.74 -10.86 -32.51
CA GLN A 223 -35.03 -11.46 -32.13
C GLN A 223 -36.27 -10.57 -32.32
N ASN A 224 -36.80 -10.67 -33.54
CA ASN A 224 -38.17 -10.36 -33.89
C ASN A 224 -39.07 -11.52 -33.40
N THR A 225 -39.60 -11.46 -32.18
CA THR A 225 -40.82 -12.17 -31.77
C THR A 225 -41.51 -11.35 -30.69
N GLY A 226 -42.75 -10.95 -30.97
CA GLY A 226 -43.51 -9.98 -30.20
C GLY A 226 -43.64 -10.31 -28.71
N SER A 227 -43.32 -9.33 -27.88
CA SER A 227 -43.91 -9.17 -26.57
C SER A 227 -43.72 -7.73 -26.12
N SER A 228 -44.83 -6.99 -26.02
CA SER A 228 -44.88 -5.66 -25.43
C SER A 228 -44.64 -5.75 -23.93
N TYR A 229 -43.37 -5.73 -23.54
CA TYR A 229 -42.97 -5.33 -22.19
C TYR A 229 -41.82 -4.33 -22.34
N SER A 230 -42.15 -3.04 -22.27
CA SER A 230 -41.17 -1.97 -22.12
C SER A 230 -40.57 -2.02 -20.71
N SER A 231 -39.76 -3.02 -20.40
CA SER A 231 -39.02 -3.08 -19.14
C SER A 231 -37.76 -2.21 -19.26
N GLY A 232 -37.81 -1.04 -18.63
CA GLY A 232 -36.72 -0.09 -18.30
C GLY A 232 -35.32 -0.42 -18.81
N ARG A 233 -35.01 0.00 -20.04
CA ARG A 233 -33.64 -0.05 -20.57
C ARG A 233 -32.98 1.28 -20.26
N SER A 234 -32.00 1.31 -19.34
CA SER A 234 -31.36 2.55 -18.91
C SER A 234 -30.51 3.13 -20.06
N ASP A 235 -30.96 4.23 -20.65
CA ASP A 235 -30.12 5.02 -21.53
C ASP A 235 -29.11 5.79 -20.67
N PHE A 236 -27.84 5.35 -20.68
CA PHE A 236 -26.76 5.98 -19.92
C PHE A 236 -26.60 7.47 -20.24
N ARG A 237 -27.02 7.90 -21.43
CA ARG A 237 -26.95 9.29 -21.86
C ARG A 237 -27.73 10.23 -20.95
N ASN A 238 -28.79 9.74 -20.30
CA ASN A 238 -29.59 10.52 -19.36
C ASN A 238 -28.80 10.93 -18.10
N PHE A 239 -27.72 10.22 -17.78
CA PHE A 239 -26.90 10.49 -16.58
C PHE A 239 -25.63 11.29 -16.88
N TYR A 240 -25.33 11.55 -18.16
CA TYR A 240 -24.07 12.21 -18.54
C TYR A 240 -23.95 13.62 -17.94
N ASP A 241 -25.04 14.37 -17.88
CA ASP A 241 -25.01 15.72 -17.29
C ASP A 241 -24.68 15.68 -15.80
N GLU A 242 -25.25 14.73 -15.06
CA GLU A 242 -24.95 14.50 -13.65
C GLU A 242 -23.48 14.11 -13.45
N TRP A 243 -22.99 13.14 -14.21
CA TRP A 243 -21.61 12.66 -14.09
C TRP A 243 -20.59 13.73 -14.52
N ASN A 244 -20.91 14.56 -15.51
CA ASN A 244 -20.11 15.72 -15.90
C ASN A 244 -20.06 16.77 -14.78
N GLN A 245 -21.20 17.02 -14.12
CA GLN A 245 -21.24 17.93 -12.96
C GLN A 245 -20.39 17.39 -11.80
N GLU A 246 -20.46 16.08 -11.51
CA GLU A 246 -19.66 15.43 -10.48
C GLU A 246 -18.15 15.56 -10.76
N ALA A 247 -17.72 15.29 -12.00
CA ALA A 247 -16.31 15.43 -12.39
C ALA A 247 -15.81 16.88 -12.22
N ARG A 248 -16.61 17.87 -12.61
CA ARG A 248 -16.31 19.30 -12.43
C ARG A 248 -16.25 19.67 -10.96
N HIS A 249 -17.18 19.16 -10.16
CA HIS A 249 -17.23 19.42 -8.72
C HIS A 249 -15.96 18.91 -8.02
N HIS A 250 -15.54 17.67 -8.30
CA HIS A 250 -14.29 17.12 -7.78
C HIS A 250 -13.08 17.98 -8.14
N ARG A 251 -12.99 18.40 -9.42
CA ARG A 251 -11.91 19.29 -9.88
C ARG A 251 -11.93 20.63 -9.15
N ASN A 252 -13.10 21.28 -9.07
CA ASN A 252 -13.24 22.60 -8.46
C ASN A 252 -12.89 22.56 -6.97
N ALA A 253 -13.30 21.51 -6.25
CA ALA A 253 -12.96 21.31 -4.85
C ALA A 253 -11.43 21.18 -4.66
N ARG A 254 -10.79 20.33 -5.47
CA ARG A 254 -9.32 20.22 -5.46
C ARG A 254 -8.63 21.55 -5.75
N ASP A 255 -9.08 22.27 -6.77
CA ASP A 255 -8.49 23.55 -7.17
C ASP A 255 -8.69 24.61 -6.06
N GLY A 256 -9.83 24.59 -5.36
CA GLY A 256 -10.09 25.41 -4.17
C GLY A 256 -9.14 25.08 -3.02
N PHE A 257 -8.97 23.79 -2.70
CA PHE A 257 -8.05 23.34 -1.66
C PHE A 257 -6.59 23.70 -1.98
N SER A 258 -6.17 23.48 -3.23
CA SER A 258 -4.80 23.75 -3.71
C SER A 258 -4.44 25.23 -3.73
N ARG A 259 -5.43 26.13 -3.77
CA ARG A 259 -5.19 27.59 -3.62
C ARG A 259 -4.83 27.97 -2.18
N SER A 260 -5.32 27.20 -1.21
CA SER A 260 -5.13 27.47 0.21
C SER A 260 -3.98 26.67 0.82
N ASN A 261 -3.52 25.61 0.13
CA ASN A 261 -2.47 24.70 0.61
C ASN A 261 -1.36 24.53 -0.43
N ARG A 262 -0.12 24.25 0.03
CA ARG A 262 1.06 24.14 -0.86
C ARG A 262 1.08 22.87 -1.73
N SER A 263 0.32 21.84 -1.35
CA SER A 263 0.31 20.53 -2.00
C SER A 263 -1.10 19.93 -1.90
N TYR A 264 -1.54 19.22 -2.95
CA TYR A 264 -2.73 18.39 -2.92
C TYR A 264 -2.32 16.92 -2.93
N ASN A 265 -2.08 16.38 -1.73
CA ASN A 265 -1.69 15.00 -1.55
C ASN A 265 -2.35 14.43 -0.29
N PHE A 266 -3.35 13.57 -0.48
CA PHE A 266 -4.12 12.95 0.59
C PHE A 266 -3.22 12.30 1.65
N TRP A 267 -2.20 11.56 1.22
CA TRP A 267 -1.32 10.82 2.10
C TRP A 267 -0.34 11.70 2.87
N GLU A 268 0.06 12.86 2.33
CA GLU A 268 0.88 13.84 3.07
C GLU A 268 0.09 14.53 4.18
N HIS A 269 -1.21 14.74 3.96
CA HIS A 269 -2.11 15.38 4.93
C HIS A 269 -2.59 14.39 5.99
N ASN A 270 -2.74 13.11 5.63
CA ASN A 270 -3.25 12.06 6.52
C ASN A 270 -2.16 11.03 6.85
N LYS A 271 -1.08 11.47 7.50
CA LYS A 271 0.13 10.66 7.76
C LYS A 271 -0.10 9.42 8.61
N ASN A 272 -1.18 9.40 9.39
CA ASN A 272 -1.48 8.29 10.32
C ASN A 272 -2.41 7.24 9.69
N VAL A 273 -2.83 7.44 8.45
CA VAL A 273 -3.66 6.47 7.74
C VAL A 273 -2.77 5.32 7.25
N PRO A 274 -3.10 4.05 7.58
CA PRO A 274 -2.38 2.89 7.04
C PRO A 274 -2.34 2.90 5.52
N ARG A 275 -1.19 2.55 4.96
CA ARG A 275 -0.96 2.49 3.53
C ARG A 275 -0.20 1.20 3.17
N PRO A 276 -0.87 0.04 3.20
CA PRO A 276 -0.21 -1.23 2.93
C PRO A 276 0.53 -1.29 1.59
N ASN A 277 1.67 -1.98 1.62
CA ASN A 277 2.42 -2.40 0.44
C ASN A 277 2.87 -3.86 0.63
N LYS A 278 1.97 -4.80 0.31
CA LYS A 278 2.22 -6.23 0.47
C LYS A 278 3.42 -6.72 -0.34
N GLU A 279 3.62 -6.23 -1.57
CA GLU A 279 4.72 -6.67 -2.42
C GLU A 279 6.09 -6.31 -1.83
N GLU A 280 6.26 -5.07 -1.37
CA GLU A 280 7.52 -4.65 -0.76
C GLU A 280 7.71 -5.35 0.60
N ALA A 281 6.64 -5.51 1.39
CA ALA A 281 6.70 -6.32 2.62
C ALA A 281 7.21 -7.75 2.35
N GLN A 282 6.68 -8.41 1.33
CA GLN A 282 7.11 -9.76 0.93
C GLN A 282 8.55 -9.78 0.39
N ARG A 283 8.99 -8.71 -0.30
CA ARG A 283 10.39 -8.56 -0.73
C ARG A 283 11.34 -8.51 0.47
N TRP A 284 11.05 -7.67 1.45
CA TRP A 284 11.87 -7.53 2.67
C TRP A 284 11.86 -8.79 3.52
N ARG A 285 10.69 -9.42 3.66
CA ARG A 285 10.53 -10.72 4.32
C ARG A 285 11.43 -11.79 3.70
N ARG A 286 11.44 -11.91 2.36
CA ARG A 286 12.30 -12.89 1.67
C ARG A 286 13.78 -12.66 1.98
N GLN A 287 14.24 -11.41 2.01
CA GLN A 287 15.63 -11.12 2.38
C GLN A 287 15.91 -11.45 3.85
N ALA A 288 15.00 -11.12 4.77
CA ALA A 288 15.14 -11.47 6.18
C ALA A 288 15.30 -12.98 6.40
N ARG A 289 14.54 -13.79 5.67
CA ARG A 289 14.67 -15.25 5.68
C ARG A 289 16.05 -15.71 5.18
N CYS A 290 16.50 -15.18 4.03
CA CYS A 290 17.83 -15.48 3.51
C CYS A 290 18.96 -15.12 4.49
N ASP A 291 18.85 -13.98 5.17
CA ASP A 291 19.83 -13.52 6.16
C ASP A 291 19.87 -14.44 7.39
N LEU A 292 18.70 -14.90 7.85
CA LEU A 292 18.62 -15.86 8.95
C LEU A 292 19.23 -17.21 8.54
N ASP A 293 18.89 -17.72 7.35
CA ASP A 293 19.47 -18.95 6.81
C ASP A 293 21.01 -18.84 6.62
N ALA A 294 21.50 -17.65 6.30
CA ALA A 294 22.93 -17.37 6.21
C ALA A 294 23.60 -17.30 7.59
N ALA A 295 22.90 -16.85 8.64
CA ALA A 295 23.38 -16.85 10.02
C ALA A 295 23.50 -18.28 10.58
N TYR A 296 22.56 -19.17 10.24
CA TYR A 296 22.61 -20.59 10.61
C TYR A 296 23.87 -21.31 10.10
N LYS A 297 24.42 -20.87 8.96
CA LYS A 297 25.63 -21.47 8.38
C LYS A 297 26.93 -21.08 9.09
N ASP A 298 26.91 -20.00 9.85
CA ASP A 298 28.09 -19.52 10.60
C ASP A 298 28.18 -20.16 12.00
N VAL A 299 27.14 -20.89 12.42
CA VAL A 299 27.10 -21.55 13.73
C VAL A 299 28.27 -22.50 13.88
N SER A 300 28.96 -22.44 15.02
CA SER A 300 30.17 -23.24 15.29
C SER A 300 31.37 -22.93 14.39
N GLY A 301 31.27 -21.95 13.49
CA GLY A 301 32.42 -21.28 12.91
C GLY A 301 33.04 -20.35 13.95
N ALA A 302 34.36 -20.14 13.95
CA ALA A 302 35.03 -19.21 14.86
C ALA A 302 34.72 -17.73 14.55
N SER A 303 33.45 -17.42 14.26
CA SER A 303 32.95 -16.17 13.67
C SER A 303 31.59 -15.80 14.27
N THR A 304 31.46 -15.92 15.60
CA THR A 304 30.25 -15.61 16.36
C THR A 304 29.73 -14.20 16.09
N GLU A 305 30.63 -13.22 15.93
CA GLU A 305 30.29 -11.84 15.60
C GLU A 305 29.52 -11.72 14.28
N TRP A 306 29.89 -12.52 13.28
CA TRP A 306 29.21 -12.54 11.97
C TRP A 306 27.85 -13.21 12.04
N CYS A 307 27.73 -14.29 12.82
CA CYS A 307 26.44 -14.92 13.10
C CYS A 307 25.47 -13.91 13.73
N LEU A 308 25.90 -13.23 14.81
CA LEU A 308 25.09 -12.23 15.52
C LEU A 308 24.77 -11.01 14.64
N PHE A 309 25.69 -10.57 13.78
CA PHE A 309 25.43 -9.49 12.82
C PHE A 309 24.36 -9.88 11.78
N LYS A 310 24.44 -11.09 11.22
CA LYS A 310 23.43 -11.59 10.28
C LYS A 310 22.07 -11.76 10.96
N VAL A 311 22.03 -12.17 12.23
CA VAL A 311 20.81 -12.17 13.05
C VAL A 311 20.24 -10.76 13.19
N HIS A 312 21.08 -9.74 13.46
CA HIS A 312 20.63 -8.35 13.48
C HIS A 312 19.97 -7.96 12.14
N GLN A 313 20.63 -8.28 11.03
CA GLN A 313 20.14 -7.98 9.68
C GLN A 313 18.80 -8.67 9.37
N ALA A 314 18.64 -9.93 9.77
CA ALA A 314 17.38 -10.66 9.62
C ALA A 314 16.24 -10.00 10.41
N VAL A 315 16.49 -9.61 11.67
CA VAL A 315 15.51 -8.97 12.55
C VAL A 315 15.11 -7.60 12.02
N GLU A 316 16.07 -6.76 11.64
CA GLU A 316 15.81 -5.44 11.08
C GLU A 316 14.95 -5.51 9.81
N LYS A 317 15.27 -6.42 8.89
CA LYS A 317 14.51 -6.60 7.65
C LYS A 317 13.12 -7.19 7.89
N SER A 318 12.98 -8.08 8.88
CA SER A 318 11.67 -8.61 9.29
C SER A 318 10.77 -7.47 9.80
N LEU A 319 11.25 -6.67 10.74
CA LEU A 319 10.49 -5.54 11.27
C LEU A 319 10.18 -4.50 10.18
N THR A 320 11.11 -4.29 9.25
CA THR A 320 10.89 -3.44 8.07
C THR A 320 9.78 -3.99 7.18
N ALA A 321 9.71 -5.31 6.97
CA ALA A 321 8.61 -5.94 6.24
C ALA A 321 7.25 -5.67 6.90
N ALA A 322 7.16 -5.77 8.23
CA ALA A 322 5.93 -5.41 8.96
C ALA A 322 5.55 -3.93 8.78
N LYS A 323 6.54 -3.03 8.77
CA LYS A 323 6.30 -1.60 8.50
C LYS A 323 5.78 -1.35 7.09
N TYR A 324 6.32 -2.03 6.08
CA TYR A 324 5.78 -1.96 4.73
C TYR A 324 4.35 -2.51 4.63
N LYS A 325 4.03 -3.60 5.36
CA LYS A 325 2.68 -4.17 5.39
C LYS A 325 1.65 -3.20 5.98
N ARG A 326 2.00 -2.40 7.00
CA ARG A 326 1.07 -1.40 7.57
C ARG A 326 1.09 -0.06 6.84
N ASP A 327 2.27 0.53 6.70
CA ASP A 327 2.45 1.94 6.36
C ASP A 327 3.00 2.15 4.94
N GLY A 328 3.46 1.08 4.28
CA GLY A 328 4.00 1.12 2.92
C GLY A 328 5.30 1.92 2.80
N GLN A 329 5.96 2.19 3.93
CA GLN A 329 7.13 3.05 4.03
C GLN A 329 8.28 2.34 4.72
N HIS A 330 9.48 2.68 4.26
CA HIS A 330 10.71 2.29 4.94
C HIS A 330 10.82 2.99 6.30
N PRO A 331 11.34 2.33 7.36
CA PRO A 331 11.67 2.98 8.61
C PRO A 331 12.62 4.16 8.40
N THR A 332 12.34 5.29 9.04
CA THR A 332 13.36 6.34 9.22
C THR A 332 14.35 5.83 10.25
N SER A 333 15.65 5.93 9.94
CA SER A 333 16.77 5.32 10.68
C SER A 333 16.53 5.30 12.20
N SER A 334 16.24 4.12 12.72
CA SER A 334 15.88 3.88 14.12
C SER A 334 16.42 2.53 14.56
N SER A 335 16.66 2.36 15.86
CA SER A 335 17.16 1.07 16.36
C SER A 335 16.12 -0.03 16.18
N ILE A 336 16.55 -1.28 16.01
CA ILE A 336 15.64 -2.44 15.93
C ILE A 336 14.68 -2.55 17.14
N LEU A 337 15.06 -2.02 18.30
CA LEU A 337 14.20 -2.00 19.49
C LEU A 337 13.08 -0.97 19.36
N SER A 338 13.40 0.22 18.86
CA SER A 338 12.41 1.27 18.59
C SER A 338 11.44 0.82 17.52
N LEU A 339 11.95 0.19 16.46
CA LEU A 339 11.13 -0.36 15.38
C LEU A 339 10.25 -1.52 15.88
N ALA A 340 10.77 -2.42 16.73
CA ALA A 340 9.97 -3.47 17.32
C ALA A 340 8.86 -2.92 18.24
N ALA A 341 9.15 -1.87 19.02
CA ALA A 341 8.15 -1.20 19.84
C ALA A 341 7.03 -0.59 18.98
N GLU A 342 7.40 0.05 17.87
CA GLU A 342 6.41 0.57 16.92
C GLU A 342 5.56 -0.57 16.33
N VAL A 343 6.20 -1.59 15.75
CA VAL A 343 5.54 -2.75 15.11
C VAL A 343 4.67 -3.54 16.09
N SER A 344 5.01 -3.56 17.38
CA SER A 344 4.24 -4.25 18.41
C SER A 344 2.81 -3.73 18.59
N LEU A 345 2.55 -2.50 18.14
CA LEU A 345 1.25 -1.85 18.21
C LEU A 345 0.34 -2.22 17.02
N TYR A 346 0.86 -2.95 16.04
CA TYR A 346 0.16 -3.17 14.76
C TYR A 346 -0.84 -4.33 14.87
N ASN A 347 -0.53 -5.32 15.70
CA ASN A 347 -1.34 -6.51 15.88
C ASN A 347 -1.05 -7.13 17.26
N LEU A 348 -2.06 -7.74 17.89
CA LEU A 348 -1.94 -8.38 19.20
C LEU A 348 -0.83 -9.44 19.25
N LYS A 349 -0.63 -10.21 18.17
CA LYS A 349 0.43 -11.24 18.07
C LYS A 349 1.84 -10.64 18.11
N LEU A 350 2.00 -9.38 17.71
CA LEU A 350 3.30 -8.71 17.64
C LEU A 350 3.69 -8.01 18.95
N ARG A 351 2.83 -8.02 19.98
CA ARG A 351 3.12 -7.37 21.28
C ARG A 351 4.37 -7.90 21.97
N VAL A 352 4.77 -9.14 21.66
CA VAL A 352 5.95 -9.80 22.23
C VAL A 352 7.27 -9.35 21.59
N LEU A 353 7.24 -8.76 20.39
CA LEU A 353 8.45 -8.41 19.62
C LEU A 353 9.48 -7.56 20.38
N PRO A 354 9.10 -6.53 21.16
CA PRO A 354 10.08 -5.73 21.90
C PRO A 354 10.83 -6.54 22.97
N GLN A 355 10.18 -7.55 23.56
CA GLN A 355 10.83 -8.45 24.51
C GLN A 355 11.85 -9.36 23.80
N ILE A 356 11.47 -9.93 22.65
CA ILE A 356 12.37 -10.77 21.85
C ILE A 356 13.61 -9.96 21.43
N VAL A 357 13.43 -8.72 20.95
CA VAL A 357 14.55 -7.85 20.57
C VAL A 357 15.43 -7.46 21.75
N ARG A 358 14.86 -7.26 22.95
CA ARG A 358 15.66 -7.05 24.18
C ARG A 358 16.51 -8.26 24.53
N ASN A 359 15.96 -9.47 24.41
CA ASN A 359 16.70 -10.71 24.63
C ASN A 359 17.83 -10.87 23.61
N LEU A 360 17.56 -10.65 22.32
CA LEU A 360 18.57 -10.68 21.25
C LEU A 360 19.73 -9.71 21.52
N LYS A 361 19.43 -8.47 21.94
CA LYS A 361 20.45 -7.51 22.33
C LYS A 361 21.29 -7.98 23.53
N ALA A 362 20.67 -8.62 24.52
CA ALA A 362 21.38 -9.19 25.66
C ALA A 362 22.32 -10.35 25.27
N LEU A 363 21.99 -11.07 24.19
CA LEU A 363 22.82 -12.13 23.61
C LEU A 363 24.00 -11.60 22.77
N GLY A 364 24.06 -10.28 22.52
CA GLY A 364 25.13 -9.62 21.78
C GLY A 364 24.78 -9.20 20.35
N VAL A 365 23.51 -9.33 19.93
CA VAL A 365 23.05 -8.88 18.61
C VAL A 365 23.04 -7.36 18.56
N ASP A 366 23.86 -6.79 17.68
CA ASP A 366 24.05 -5.34 17.52
C ASP A 366 24.58 -5.03 16.11
N ASP A 367 24.25 -3.87 15.56
CA ASP A 367 24.70 -3.42 14.24
C ASP A 367 26.15 -2.90 14.24
N LYS A 368 26.69 -2.46 15.39
CA LYS A 368 28.02 -1.84 15.45
C LYS A 368 29.02 -2.68 16.24
N LYS A 369 28.63 -3.16 17.43
CA LYS A 369 29.51 -3.93 18.32
C LYS A 369 30.00 -5.22 17.66
N THR A 370 29.21 -5.82 16.78
CA THR A 370 29.62 -7.03 16.05
C THR A 370 30.66 -6.76 14.95
N GLN A 371 30.87 -5.50 14.56
CA GLN A 371 31.69 -5.15 13.39
C GLN A 371 32.94 -4.33 13.74
N TYR A 372 32.84 -3.38 14.67
CA TYR A 372 33.87 -2.36 14.84
C TYR A 372 34.68 -2.52 16.15
N PRO A 373 36.03 -2.62 16.08
CA PRO A 373 36.88 -2.72 17.28
C PRO A 373 36.74 -1.54 18.26
N ASN A 374 36.48 -0.33 17.77
CA ASN A 374 36.29 0.85 18.63
C ASN A 374 35.03 0.79 19.51
N CYS A 375 34.14 -0.18 19.29
CA CYS A 375 32.99 -0.44 20.16
C CYS A 375 33.35 -1.31 21.38
N HIS A 376 34.61 -1.76 21.48
CA HIS A 376 35.15 -2.61 22.55
C HIS A 376 36.34 -1.94 23.22
N PRO A 377 36.64 -2.28 24.49
CA PRO A 377 37.85 -1.81 25.15
C PRO A 377 39.11 -2.32 24.44
N PHE A 378 40.09 -1.44 24.21
CA PHE A 378 41.41 -1.86 23.71
C PHE A 378 42.03 -2.91 24.66
N PRO A 379 42.64 -4.02 24.16
CA PRO A 379 43.01 -4.31 22.76
C PRO A 379 42.00 -5.20 22.01
N HIS A 380 40.78 -5.36 22.51
CA HIS A 380 39.84 -6.36 22.02
C HIS A 380 39.26 -6.05 20.63
N ILE A 381 38.97 -7.11 19.88
CA ILE A 381 38.29 -7.07 18.59
C ILE A 381 36.95 -7.84 18.66
N PRO A 382 35.95 -7.53 17.81
CA PRO A 382 34.63 -8.18 17.87
C PRO A 382 34.68 -9.72 17.90
N ASN A 383 35.57 -10.33 17.11
CA ASN A 383 35.71 -11.79 17.01
C ASN A 383 35.99 -12.48 18.37
N GLU A 384 36.58 -11.77 19.34
CA GLU A 384 36.95 -12.32 20.65
C GLU A 384 35.93 -12.03 21.75
N GLN A 385 34.89 -11.23 21.49
CA GLN A 385 34.02 -10.65 22.53
C GLN A 385 32.68 -11.35 22.72
N PHE A 386 32.29 -12.23 21.80
CA PHE A 386 31.00 -12.90 21.83
C PHE A 386 31.16 -14.37 22.16
N LYS A 387 30.20 -14.90 22.93
CA LYS A 387 30.22 -16.30 23.34
C LYS A 387 29.54 -17.18 22.29
N PRO A 388 30.16 -18.28 21.83
CA PRO A 388 29.52 -19.18 20.88
C PRO A 388 28.19 -19.78 21.37
N GLU A 389 28.03 -19.95 22.69
CA GLU A 389 26.78 -20.42 23.32
C GLU A 389 25.58 -19.51 23.05
N ASN A 390 25.81 -18.22 22.74
CA ASN A 390 24.76 -17.27 22.44
C ASN A 390 24.22 -17.40 21.00
N GLU A 391 24.96 -18.05 20.08
CA GLU A 391 24.59 -18.16 18.66
C GLU A 391 23.24 -18.84 18.48
N LEU A 392 23.10 -20.05 19.06
CA LEU A 392 21.89 -20.85 18.95
C LEU A 392 20.69 -20.15 19.60
N LEU A 393 20.87 -19.56 20.78
CA LEU A 393 19.82 -18.81 21.47
C LEU A 393 19.35 -17.58 20.66
N ALA A 394 20.29 -16.89 20.01
CA ALA A 394 19.98 -15.74 19.16
C ALA A 394 19.23 -16.16 17.90
N LEU A 395 19.62 -17.27 17.27
CA LEU A 395 18.95 -17.83 16.10
C LEU A 395 17.53 -18.30 16.40
N GLU A 396 17.33 -18.99 17.53
CA GLU A 396 16.00 -19.42 17.98
C GLU A 396 15.09 -18.21 18.21
N SER A 397 15.58 -17.21 18.94
CA SER A 397 14.83 -15.97 19.21
C SER A 397 14.51 -15.19 17.93
N ALA A 398 15.43 -15.12 16.98
CA ALA A 398 15.21 -14.46 15.69
C ALA A 398 14.25 -15.23 14.78
N SER A 399 14.28 -16.57 14.83
CA SER A 399 13.35 -17.44 14.12
C SER A 399 11.91 -17.29 14.63
N GLU A 400 11.72 -17.18 15.96
CA GLU A 400 10.44 -16.86 16.57
C GLU A 400 9.92 -15.50 16.08
N LEU A 401 10.76 -14.46 16.16
CA LEU A 401 10.41 -13.12 15.69
C LEU A 401 10.00 -13.11 14.21
N LEU A 402 10.82 -13.73 13.35
CA LEU A 402 10.54 -13.81 11.92
C LEU A 402 9.23 -14.55 11.68
N SER A 403 8.96 -15.66 12.37
CA SER A 403 7.72 -16.43 12.20
C SER A 403 6.47 -15.61 12.55
N LEU A 404 6.50 -14.84 13.65
CA LEU A 404 5.40 -13.95 14.04
C LEU A 404 5.16 -12.85 12.99
N VAL A 405 6.25 -12.26 12.48
CA VAL A 405 6.17 -11.24 11.43
C VAL A 405 5.66 -11.83 10.12
N GLU A 406 6.10 -13.03 9.75
CA GLU A 406 5.65 -13.69 8.53
C GLU A 406 4.17 -14.01 8.55
N GLU A 407 3.65 -14.46 9.70
CA GLU A 407 2.21 -14.68 9.88
C GLU A 407 1.41 -13.38 9.71
N TYR A 408 1.95 -12.24 10.13
CA TYR A 408 1.32 -10.93 9.94
C TYR A 408 1.44 -10.38 8.49
N VAL A 409 2.53 -10.69 7.79
CA VAL A 409 2.82 -10.16 6.44
C VAL A 409 2.12 -10.98 5.33
N ASN A 410 1.82 -12.25 5.58
CA ASN A 410 1.06 -13.11 4.68
C ASN A 410 -0.41 -12.68 4.63
#